data_AF-A0A6J6VUW3-F1
#
_entry.id   AF-A0A6J6VUW3-F1
#
_cell.length_a   1.000
_cell.length_b   1.000
_cell.length_c   1.000
_cell.angle_alpha   90.00
_cell.angle_beta   90.00
_cell.angle_gamma   90.00
#
_symmetry.space_group_name_H-M   'P 1'
#
loop_
_entity.id
_entity.type
_entity.pdbx_description
1 polymer ?
#
loop_
_entity_poly.entity_id
_entity_poly.type
_entity_poly.pdbx_seq_one_letter_code
_entity_poly.pdbx_strand_id
1 'polypeptide(L)' 'MSRRLDPGRQQNHKLATVCERYGVALTHAHDALHDTRATAEVLICLLKAHGIVDPAELDPFVAT' A
#
# COMPACT_ATOMS: atom_id res chain seq x y z
N MET A 1 4.67 -4.87 -2.33
CA MET A 1 5.22 -3.98 -1.29
C MET A 1 4.62 -4.21 0.10
N SER A 2 3.31 -4.01 0.34
CA SER A 2 2.70 -4.12 1.70
C SER A 2 3.09 -5.39 2.48
N ARG A 3 3.11 -6.57 1.83
CA ARG A 3 3.58 -7.83 2.44
C ARG A 3 5.06 -7.85 2.85
N ARG A 4 5.92 -7.08 2.18
CA ARG A 4 7.36 -7.02 2.45
C ARG A 4 7.67 -6.06 3.60
N LEU A 5 6.79 -5.08 3.83
CA LEU A 5 6.84 -4.16 4.96
C LEU A 5 6.34 -4.79 6.27
N ASP A 6 5.66 -5.94 6.19
CA ASP A 6 5.26 -6.78 7.32
C ASP A 6 5.80 -8.22 7.11
N PRO A 7 7.10 -8.46 7.41
CA PRO A 7 7.72 -9.77 7.19
C PRO A 7 7.05 -10.91 7.95
N GLY A 8 6.42 -10.59 9.09
CA GLY A 8 5.68 -11.56 9.91
C GLY A 8 4.27 -11.88 9.38
N ARG A 9 3.77 -11.14 8.38
CA ARG A 9 2.41 -11.25 7.84
C ARG A 9 1.35 -11.25 8.94
N GLN A 10 1.57 -10.44 9.96
CA GLN A 10 0.65 -10.28 11.07
C GLN A 10 -0.62 -9.53 10.64
N GLN A 11 -0.52 -8.79 9.54
CA GLN A 11 -1.58 -7.95 9.01
C GLN A 11 -2.23 -8.56 7.76
N ASN A 12 -3.50 -8.22 7.55
CA ASN A 12 -4.18 -8.52 6.29
C ASN A 12 -3.75 -7.48 5.23
N HIS A 13 -3.44 -7.97 4.02
CA HIS A 13 -2.90 -7.19 2.90
C HIS A 13 -3.85 -7.09 1.70
N LYS A 14 -5.14 -7.44 1.86
CA LYS A 14 -6.18 -7.12 0.86
C LYS A 14 -6.31 -5.59 0.75
N LEU A 15 -6.47 -5.08 -0.47
CA LEU A 15 -6.56 -3.63 -0.73
C LEU A 15 -7.59 -2.95 0.19
N ALA A 16 -8.81 -3.50 0.28
CA ALA A 16 -9.86 -2.98 1.16
C ALA A 16 -9.42 -2.81 2.62
N THR A 17 -8.71 -3.80 3.18
CA THR A 17 -8.24 -3.75 4.57
C THR A 17 -7.09 -2.78 4.77
N VAL A 18 -6.23 -2.62 3.76
CA VAL A 18 -5.16 -1.63 3.81
C VAL A 18 -5.74 -0.21 3.69
N CYS A 19 -6.69 0.00 2.77
CA CYS A 19 -7.41 1.26 2.63
C CYS A 19 -8.12 1.64 3.93
N GLU A 20 -8.86 0.73 4.54
CA GLU A 20 -9.53 0.93 5.83
C GLU A 20 -8.56 1.35 6.94
N ARG A 21 -7.42 0.66 7.06
CA ARG A 21 -6.39 0.99 8.07
C ARG A 21 -5.86 2.42 7.96
N TYR A 22 -5.69 2.91 6.73
CA TYR A 22 -5.13 4.23 6.47
C TYR A 22 -6.20 5.30 6.19
N GLY A 23 -7.49 4.98 6.31
CA GLY A 23 -8.58 5.91 6.06
C GLY A 23 -8.73 6.34 4.59
N VAL A 24 -8.26 5.51 3.65
CA VAL A 24 -8.40 5.74 2.21
C VAL A 24 -9.73 5.17 1.73
N ALA A 25 -10.48 5.93 0.92
CA ALA A 25 -11.73 5.46 0.36
C ALA A 25 -11.48 4.46 -0.79
N LEU A 26 -12.11 3.29 -0.70
CA LEU A 26 -12.18 2.32 -1.81
C LEU A 26 -13.61 2.27 -2.33
N THR A 27 -13.93 3.17 -3.26
CA THR A 27 -15.24 3.23 -3.93
C THR A 27 -15.26 2.28 -5.14
N HIS A 28 -16.39 1.64 -5.42
CA HIS A 28 -16.52 0.66 -6.52
C HIS A 28 -15.41 -0.39 -6.52
N ALA A 29 -15.21 -1.08 -5.39
CA ALA A 29 -14.22 -2.16 -5.30
C ALA A 29 -14.38 -3.14 -6.46
N HIS A 30 -13.25 -3.62 -6.99
CA HIS A 30 -13.15 -4.45 -8.20
C HIS A 30 -13.32 -3.69 -9.53
N ASP A 31 -13.49 -2.37 -9.49
CA ASP A 31 -13.25 -1.51 -10.64
C ASP A 31 -11.77 -1.11 -10.71
N ALA A 32 -11.10 -1.45 -11.80
CA ALA A 32 -9.67 -1.27 -11.94
C ALA A 32 -9.22 0.20 -11.81
N LEU A 33 -10.04 1.15 -12.28
CA LEU A 33 -9.71 2.57 -12.20
C LEU A 33 -9.79 3.07 -10.75
N HIS A 34 -10.82 2.67 -10.01
CA HIS A 34 -10.96 3.03 -8.61
C HIS A 34 -9.93 2.33 -7.72
N ASP A 35 -9.65 1.04 -7.97
CA ASP A 35 -8.61 0.28 -7.28
C ASP A 35 -7.22 0.90 -7.49
N THR A 36 -6.94 1.40 -8.70
CA THR A 36 -5.67 2.07 -9.01
C THR A 36 -5.53 3.39 -8.24
N ARG A 37 -6.58 4.20 -8.16
CA ARG A 37 -6.59 5.45 -7.39
C ARG A 37 -6.36 5.18 -5.90
N ALA A 38 -7.13 4.26 -5.33
CA ALA A 38 -6.97 3.87 -3.92
C ALA A 38 -5.57 3.29 -3.63
N THR A 39 -5.01 2.51 -4.56
CA THR A 39 -3.65 1.98 -4.45
C THR A 39 -2.60 3.09 -4.43
N ALA A 40 -2.74 4.11 -5.29
CA ALA A 40 -1.82 5.25 -5.29
C ALA A 40 -1.87 6.04 -3.98
N GLU A 41 -3.07 6.29 -3.44
CA GLU A 41 -3.25 6.95 -2.14
C GLU A 41 -2.64 6.12 -0.99
N VAL A 42 -2.94 4.82 -0.95
CA VAL A 42 -2.39 3.89 0.03
C VAL A 42 -0.87 3.80 -0.06
N LEU A 43 -0.29 3.85 -1.27
CA LEU A 43 1.16 3.83 -1.44
C LEU A 43 1.82 4.99 -0.70
N ILE A 44 1.27 6.20 -0.79
CA ILE A 44 1.78 7.37 -0.07
C ILE A 44 1.69 7.16 1.45
N CYS A 45 0.58 6.61 1.94
CA CYS A 45 0.42 6.29 3.36
C CYS A 45 1.44 5.26 3.85
N LEU A 46 1.70 4.20 3.06
CA LEU A 46 2.68 3.16 3.37
C LEU A 46 4.10 3.73 3.43
N LEU A 47 4.50 4.54 2.46
CA LEU A 47 5.83 5.17 2.45
C LEU A 47 6.05 6.00 3.72
N LYS A 48 5.08 6.87 4.06
CA LYS A 48 5.12 7.69 5.27
C LYS A 48 5.16 6.86 6.55
N ALA A 49 4.32 5.82 6.65
CA ALA A 49 4.24 4.98 7.84
C ALA A 49 5.54 4.20 8.10
N HIS A 50 6.32 3.92 7.06
CA HIS A 50 7.60 3.22 7.15
C HIS A 50 8.82 4.13 7.08
N GLY A 51 8.61 5.45 7.09
CA GLY A 51 9.70 6.42 7.09
C GLY A 51 10.51 6.47 5.79
N ILE A 52 9.97 5.95 4.68
CA ILE A 52 10.63 5.96 3.39
C ILE A 52 10.53 7.35 2.78
N VAL A 53 11.67 8.01 2.60
CA VAL A 53 11.74 9.40 2.13
C VAL A 53 12.60 9.57 0.87
N ASP A 54 13.48 8.61 0.58
CA ASP A 54 14.28 8.57 -0.65
C ASP A 54 13.78 7.45 -1.60
N PRO A 55 13.57 7.73 -2.90
CA PRO A 55 13.27 6.69 -3.88
C PRO A 55 14.25 5.51 -3.90
N ALA A 56 15.53 5.70 -3.56
CA ALA A 56 16.51 4.61 -3.49
C ALA A 56 16.19 3.57 -2.41
N GLU A 57 15.47 3.96 -1.35
CA GLU A 57 14.99 3.03 -0.33
C GLU A 57 13.87 2.10 -0.85
N LEU A 58 13.34 2.38 -2.05
CA LEU A 58 12.39 1.51 -2.72
C LEU A 58 13.03 0.31 -3.40
N ASP A 59 14.34 0.35 -3.67
CA ASP A 59 15.09 -0.68 -4.39
C ASP A 59 14.79 -2.11 -3.89
N PRO A 60 14.74 -2.36 -2.57
CA PRO A 60 14.38 -3.68 -2.07
C PRO A 60 13.01 -4.12 -2.59
N PHE A 61 12.03 -3.23 -2.76
CA PHE A 61 10.65 -3.54 -3.07
C PHE A 61 10.30 -3.59 -4.57
N VAL A 62 11.10 -2.97 -5.45
CA VAL A 62 10.84 -2.87 -6.90
C VAL A 62 11.58 -3.90 -7.75
N ALA A 63 12.64 -4.52 -7.25
CA ALA A 63 13.33 -5.59 -7.98
C ALA A 63 12.50 -6.89 -8.01
N THR A 64 12.24 -7.38 -9.22
CA THR A 64 11.65 -8.69 -9.57
C THR A 64 12.58 -9.86 -9.29
#